data_AF-A0A4V3WH36-F1
#
_entry.id   AF-A0A4V3WH36-F1
#
_cell.length_a   1.000
_cell.length_b   1.000
_cell.length_c   1.000
_cell.angle_alpha   90.00
_cell.angle_beta   90.00
_cell.angle_gamma   90.00
#
_symmetry.space_group_name_H-M   'P 1'
#
loop_
_entity.id
_entity.type
_entity.pdbx_description
1 polymer ?
#
loop_
_entity_poly.entity_id
_entity_poly.type
_entity_poly.pdbx_seq_one_letter_code
_entity_poly.pdbx_strand_id
1 'polypeptide(L)'
;MARVKTKETTPTPSSPYAHLDAFDALMATAAVDSRVTALAESGADTQTLNEALTESLVQAQRRWGLGLHHLRHAAELVEDGGAADIALLTDGARTALVSAGSAAIAAAYAPMQALDERGLSLWGALSDGHRVPADAPFATLKALIEDARDFETHWMPGRGGALSRVWRSGEHLRVEVSRPASPQEALSDAAWDVITGIKDRTFQRELMSRSEEMGLLGALLAARHAGAGANLNRLPEAHFTVQAVVATLEGSEGRSAEGYRTALRAATAELEEHQAGKTRQLAQVLKHGLQGS
;
A
#
# COMPACT_ATOMS: atom_id res chain seq x y z
N MET A 1 -42.53 -0.81 36.15
CA MET A 1 -41.40 -1.26 35.31
C MET A 1 -41.51 -0.58 33.95
N ALA A 2 -40.62 0.37 33.66
CA ALA A 2 -40.65 1.14 32.42
C ALA A 2 -39.90 0.38 31.31
N ARG A 3 -40.58 0.14 30.19
CA ARG A 3 -40.07 -0.55 29.01
C ARG A 3 -39.19 0.42 28.23
N VAL A 4 -37.88 0.20 28.21
CA VAL A 4 -36.93 0.98 27.40
C VAL A 4 -37.24 0.71 25.92
N LYS A 5 -37.62 1.75 25.18
CA LYS A 5 -37.75 1.71 23.72
C LYS A 5 -36.35 1.64 23.11
N THR A 6 -35.98 0.47 22.60
CA THR A 6 -34.88 0.32 21.65
C THR A 6 -35.22 1.14 20.41
N LYS A 7 -34.39 2.14 20.12
CA LYS A 7 -34.47 2.92 18.89
C LYS A 7 -33.86 2.06 17.79
N GLU A 8 -34.69 1.45 16.94
CA GLU A 8 -34.24 0.85 15.69
C GLU A 8 -33.56 1.93 14.85
N THR A 9 -32.24 1.90 14.80
CA THR A 9 -31.45 2.60 13.79
C THR A 9 -31.67 1.87 12.47
N THR A 10 -32.53 2.43 11.63
CA THR A 10 -32.66 2.04 10.22
C THR A 10 -31.26 2.09 9.57
N PRO A 11 -30.78 1.03 8.91
CA PRO A 11 -29.52 1.07 8.21
C PRO A 11 -29.59 2.13 7.11
N THR A 12 -28.60 3.03 7.08
CA THR A 12 -28.41 3.99 6.00
C THR A 12 -28.37 3.23 4.68
N PRO A 13 -29.10 3.65 3.62
CA PRO A 13 -28.97 3.01 2.32
C PRO A 13 -27.50 3.06 1.88
N SER A 14 -26.95 1.92 1.49
CA SER A 14 -25.58 1.86 0.96
C SER A 14 -25.48 2.77 -0.25
N SER A 15 -24.43 3.60 -0.30
CA SER A 15 -24.10 4.42 -1.46
C SER A 15 -24.21 3.59 -2.74
N PRO A 16 -24.81 4.11 -3.84
CA PRO A 16 -24.80 3.41 -5.12
C PRO A 16 -23.37 3.13 -5.63
N TYR A 17 -22.38 3.86 -5.08
CA TYR A 17 -20.96 3.73 -5.39
C TYR A 17 -20.16 3.03 -4.28
N ALA A 18 -20.79 2.23 -3.43
CA ALA A 18 -20.11 1.56 -2.30
C ALA A 18 -18.88 0.72 -2.72
N HIS A 19 -18.87 0.14 -3.92
CA HIS A 19 -17.72 -0.58 -4.48
C HIS A 19 -16.56 0.37 -4.83
N LEU A 20 -16.87 1.57 -5.35
CA LEU A 20 -15.87 2.62 -5.62
C LEU A 20 -15.30 3.18 -4.31
N ASP A 21 -16.16 3.41 -3.31
CA ASP A 21 -15.73 3.87 -1.98
C ASP A 21 -14.79 2.85 -1.31
N ALA A 22 -15.09 1.56 -1.45
CA ALA A 22 -14.22 0.48 -0.96
C ALA A 22 -12.89 0.42 -1.71
N PHE A 23 -12.89 0.67 -3.03
CA PHE A 23 -11.66 0.78 -3.82
C PHE A 23 -10.84 2.00 -3.43
N ASP A 24 -11.46 3.18 -3.28
CA ASP A 24 -10.80 4.40 -2.81
C ASP A 24 -10.16 4.17 -1.42
N ALA A 25 -10.85 3.48 -0.51
CA ALA A 25 -10.29 3.11 0.80
C ALA A 25 -9.10 2.14 0.68
N LEU A 26 -9.15 1.18 -0.25
CA LEU A 26 -8.02 0.29 -0.52
C LEU A 26 -6.82 1.05 -1.09
N MET A 27 -7.02 1.92 -2.08
CA MET A 27 -5.97 2.75 -2.69
C MET A 27 -5.36 3.72 -1.69
N ALA A 28 -6.17 4.24 -0.76
CA ALA A 28 -5.70 5.10 0.31
C ALA A 28 -4.59 4.44 1.12
N THR A 29 -4.57 3.11 1.32
CA THR A 29 -3.46 2.43 2.04
C THR A 29 -2.10 2.65 1.40
N ALA A 30 -2.05 2.86 0.08
CA ALA A 30 -0.85 3.18 -0.69
C ALA A 30 -0.63 4.70 -0.85
N ALA A 31 -1.34 5.55 -0.10
CA ALA A 31 -1.34 7.01 -0.26
C ALA A 31 -1.73 7.46 -1.69
N VAL A 32 -2.55 6.67 -2.38
CA VAL A 32 -3.11 7.02 -3.69
C VAL A 32 -4.48 7.65 -3.47
N ASP A 33 -4.69 8.85 -4.00
CA ASP A 33 -5.98 9.54 -4.02
C ASP A 33 -6.65 9.27 -5.37
N SER A 34 -7.33 8.13 -5.47
CA SER A 34 -7.88 7.60 -6.72
C SER A 34 -9.08 8.39 -7.25
N ARG A 35 -9.88 9.01 -6.36
CA ARG A 35 -11.05 9.84 -6.69
C ARG A 35 -12.03 9.19 -7.67
N VAL A 36 -12.10 7.85 -7.71
CA VAL A 36 -12.92 7.16 -8.70
C VAL A 36 -14.42 7.32 -8.41
N THR A 37 -14.82 7.44 -7.13
CA THR A 37 -16.20 7.79 -6.77
C THR A 37 -16.57 9.17 -7.34
N ALA A 38 -15.73 10.19 -7.15
CA ALA A 38 -16.00 11.54 -7.66
C ALA A 38 -16.03 11.58 -9.20
N LEU A 39 -15.21 10.77 -9.85
CA LEU A 39 -15.22 10.62 -11.31
C LEU A 39 -16.53 9.99 -11.80
N ALA A 40 -17.04 8.96 -11.12
CA ALA A 40 -18.33 8.35 -11.44
C ALA A 40 -19.50 9.32 -11.22
N GLU A 41 -19.48 10.09 -10.13
CA GLU A 41 -20.47 11.14 -9.85
C GLU A 41 -20.52 12.22 -10.94
N SER A 42 -19.39 12.48 -11.62
CA SER A 42 -19.33 13.42 -12.75
C SER A 42 -19.93 12.88 -14.05
N GLY A 43 -20.35 11.60 -14.09
CA GLY A 43 -20.93 10.95 -15.26
C GLY A 43 -19.90 10.42 -16.26
N ALA A 44 -18.67 10.11 -15.81
CA ALA A 44 -17.67 9.47 -16.65
C ALA A 44 -18.16 8.10 -17.18
N ASP A 45 -17.75 7.75 -18.41
CA ASP A 45 -18.09 6.46 -18.99
C ASP A 45 -17.27 5.30 -18.38
N THR A 46 -17.72 4.06 -18.63
CA THR A 46 -17.11 2.85 -18.09
C THR A 46 -15.64 2.69 -18.50
N GLN A 47 -15.28 3.10 -19.72
CA GLN A 47 -13.90 3.01 -20.19
C GLN A 47 -13.00 3.94 -19.37
N THR A 48 -13.42 5.19 -19.20
CA THR A 48 -12.70 6.20 -18.41
C THR A 48 -12.56 5.75 -16.95
N LEU A 49 -13.60 5.15 -16.37
CA LEU A 49 -13.54 4.59 -15.02
C LEU A 49 -12.56 3.43 -14.92
N ASN A 50 -12.58 2.48 -15.86
CA ASN A 50 -11.65 1.35 -15.86
C ASN A 50 -10.18 1.79 -16.04
N GLU A 51 -9.93 2.81 -16.85
CA GLU A 51 -8.61 3.42 -17.01
C GLU A 51 -8.13 4.03 -15.69
N ALA A 52 -8.98 4.82 -15.01
CA ALA A 52 -8.66 5.44 -13.72
C ALA A 52 -8.45 4.40 -12.59
N LEU A 53 -9.28 3.35 -12.56
CA LEU A 53 -9.13 2.21 -11.63
C LEU A 53 -7.78 1.51 -11.86
N THR A 54 -7.45 1.22 -13.12
CA THR A 54 -6.20 0.56 -13.48
C THR A 54 -4.98 1.42 -13.12
N GLU A 55 -5.01 2.71 -13.42
CA GLU A 55 -3.92 3.63 -13.06
C GLU A 55 -3.70 3.66 -11.55
N SER A 56 -4.78 3.80 -10.78
CA SER A 56 -4.75 3.83 -9.32
C SER A 56 -4.18 2.54 -8.75
N LEU A 57 -4.63 1.38 -9.25
CA LEU A 57 -4.12 0.07 -8.81
C LEU A 57 -2.63 -0.08 -9.11
N VAL A 58 -2.18 0.31 -10.31
CA VAL A 58 -0.76 0.23 -10.68
C VAL A 58 0.10 1.12 -9.78
N GLN A 59 -0.36 2.33 -9.43
CA GLN A 59 0.32 3.18 -8.47
C GLN A 59 0.34 2.56 -7.07
N ALA A 60 -0.76 1.94 -6.64
CA ALA A 60 -0.82 1.26 -5.35
C ALA A 60 0.15 0.07 -5.28
N GLN A 61 0.21 -0.77 -6.33
CA GLN A 61 1.15 -1.89 -6.42
C GLN A 61 2.61 -1.44 -6.32
N ARG A 62 2.95 -0.30 -6.94
CA ARG A 62 4.28 0.31 -6.84
C ARG A 62 4.64 0.76 -5.43
N ARG A 63 3.64 1.01 -4.57
CA ARG A 63 3.84 1.52 -3.21
C ARG A 63 3.68 0.46 -2.13
N TRP A 64 2.82 -0.53 -2.33
CA TRP A 64 2.69 -1.68 -1.45
C TRP A 64 3.96 -2.55 -1.40
N GLY A 65 4.80 -2.49 -2.43
CA GLY A 65 6.10 -3.16 -2.45
C GLY A 65 6.00 -4.69 -2.50
N LEU A 66 4.92 -5.23 -3.08
CA LEU A 66 4.67 -6.69 -3.13
C LEU A 66 5.61 -7.45 -4.08
N GLY A 67 6.45 -6.76 -4.86
CA GLY A 67 7.39 -7.40 -5.78
C GLY A 67 6.80 -7.88 -7.10
N LEU A 68 5.59 -7.43 -7.45
CA LEU A 68 4.82 -7.95 -8.57
C LEU A 68 4.94 -7.11 -9.85
N HIS A 69 6.07 -6.43 -10.06
CA HIS A 69 6.28 -5.57 -11.25
C HIS A 69 6.35 -6.35 -12.56
N HIS A 70 6.63 -7.65 -12.50
CA HIS A 70 6.66 -8.56 -13.64
C HIS A 70 5.27 -8.98 -14.13
N LEU A 71 4.21 -8.69 -13.36
CA LEU A 71 2.82 -8.96 -13.71
C LEU A 71 2.15 -7.70 -14.25
N ARG A 72 1.21 -7.85 -15.18
CA ARG A 72 0.34 -6.77 -15.64
C ARG A 72 -0.87 -6.66 -14.73
N HIS A 73 -0.97 -5.56 -13.99
CA HIS A 73 -2.11 -5.25 -13.13
C HIS A 73 -3.16 -4.43 -13.89
N ALA A 74 -4.43 -4.76 -13.71
CA ALA A 74 -5.56 -3.99 -14.22
C ALA A 74 -6.74 -4.06 -13.23
N ALA A 75 -7.65 -3.10 -13.34
CA ALA A 75 -8.90 -3.09 -12.60
C ALA A 75 -10.05 -2.69 -13.52
N GLU A 76 -11.17 -3.40 -13.41
CA GLU A 76 -12.34 -3.16 -14.25
C GLU A 76 -13.64 -3.28 -13.45
N LEU A 77 -14.63 -2.47 -13.82
CA LEU A 77 -15.99 -2.60 -13.34
C LEU A 77 -16.61 -3.88 -13.90
N VAL A 78 -17.23 -4.65 -13.01
CA VAL A 78 -17.92 -5.91 -13.34
C VAL A 78 -19.28 -5.95 -12.67
N GLU A 79 -20.15 -6.82 -13.18
CA GLU A 79 -21.35 -7.24 -12.46
C GLU A 79 -21.10 -8.62 -11.85
N ASP A 80 -21.23 -8.74 -10.52
CA ASP A 80 -21.16 -10.01 -9.81
C ASP A 80 -22.48 -10.25 -9.06
N GLY A 81 -23.16 -11.35 -9.36
CA GLY A 81 -24.46 -11.67 -8.74
C GLY A 81 -25.57 -10.62 -8.95
N GLY A 82 -25.44 -9.76 -9.97
CA GLY A 82 -26.39 -8.66 -10.24
C GLY A 82 -26.09 -7.36 -9.48
N ALA A 83 -24.96 -7.27 -8.78
CA ALA A 83 -24.46 -6.04 -8.16
C ALA A 83 -23.17 -5.56 -8.84
N ALA A 84 -22.97 -4.25 -8.92
CA ALA A 84 -21.74 -3.66 -9.44
C ALA A 84 -20.59 -3.87 -8.44
N ASP A 85 -19.43 -4.27 -8.97
CA ASP A 85 -18.20 -4.51 -8.22
C ASP A 85 -16.97 -4.16 -9.08
N ILE A 86 -15.78 -4.29 -8.51
CA ILE A 86 -14.51 -4.11 -9.23
C ILE A 86 -13.71 -5.42 -9.17
N ALA A 87 -13.36 -5.94 -10.34
CA ALA A 87 -12.40 -7.02 -10.47
C ALA A 87 -10.98 -6.45 -10.50
N LEU A 88 -10.10 -7.03 -9.69
CA LEU A 88 -8.66 -6.83 -9.76
C LEU A 88 -8.06 -7.97 -10.59
N LEU A 89 -7.26 -7.63 -11.59
CA LEU A 89 -6.71 -8.57 -12.55
C LEU A 89 -5.18 -8.58 -12.53
N THR A 90 -4.62 -9.77 -12.66
CA THR A 90 -3.20 -10.02 -12.93
C THR A 90 -3.09 -10.78 -14.24
N ASP A 91 -2.35 -10.24 -15.21
CA ASP A 91 -2.17 -10.78 -16.56
C ASP A 91 -3.49 -11.07 -17.31
N GLY A 92 -4.54 -10.31 -16.98
CA GLY A 92 -5.87 -10.45 -17.58
C GLY A 92 -6.74 -11.54 -16.95
N ALA A 93 -6.26 -12.24 -15.92
CA ALA A 93 -7.07 -13.15 -15.12
C ALA A 93 -7.54 -12.45 -13.84
N ARG A 94 -8.79 -12.72 -13.41
CA ARG A 94 -9.33 -12.19 -12.15
C ARG A 94 -8.59 -12.77 -10.95
N THR A 95 -7.94 -11.89 -10.20
CA THR A 95 -7.23 -12.20 -8.96
C THR A 95 -8.15 -12.12 -7.75
N ALA A 96 -8.94 -11.05 -7.68
CA ALA A 96 -9.86 -10.80 -6.57
C ALA A 96 -11.00 -9.86 -7.00
N LEU A 97 -12.02 -9.78 -6.14
CA LEU A 97 -13.07 -8.77 -6.18
C LEU A 97 -12.89 -7.82 -5.01
N VAL A 98 -13.20 -6.53 -5.19
CA VAL A 98 -13.12 -5.54 -4.10
C VAL A 98 -14.11 -5.87 -2.98
N SER A 99 -15.32 -6.35 -3.33
CA SER A 99 -16.31 -6.78 -2.34
C SER A 99 -15.88 -7.93 -1.42
N ALA A 100 -14.87 -8.73 -1.81
CA ALA A 100 -14.33 -9.81 -0.99
C ALA A 100 -13.56 -9.27 0.24
N GLY A 101 -13.20 -7.98 0.23
CA GLY A 101 -12.52 -7.29 1.33
C GLY A 101 -11.00 -7.45 1.32
N SER A 102 -10.32 -6.51 1.98
CA SER A 102 -8.85 -6.36 1.90
C SER A 102 -8.06 -7.58 2.36
N ALA A 103 -8.56 -8.33 3.34
CA ALA A 103 -7.93 -9.58 3.79
C ALA A 103 -7.89 -10.63 2.67
N ALA A 104 -9.00 -10.79 1.94
CA ALA A 104 -9.09 -11.75 0.83
C ALA A 104 -8.22 -11.30 -0.35
N ILE A 105 -8.17 -9.99 -0.64
CA ILE A 105 -7.31 -9.43 -1.68
C ILE A 105 -5.84 -9.66 -1.35
N ALA A 106 -5.40 -9.38 -0.12
CA ALA A 106 -4.04 -9.63 0.32
C ALA A 106 -3.68 -11.13 0.24
N ALA A 107 -4.59 -12.01 0.65
CA ALA A 107 -4.41 -13.45 0.54
C ALA A 107 -4.32 -13.93 -0.92
N ALA A 108 -5.03 -13.29 -1.86
CA ALA A 108 -4.95 -13.60 -3.28
C ALA A 108 -3.61 -13.20 -3.91
N TYR A 109 -3.01 -12.08 -3.49
CA TYR A 109 -1.68 -11.66 -3.94
C TYR A 109 -0.54 -12.41 -3.25
N ALA A 110 -0.70 -12.85 -2.01
CA ALA A 110 0.34 -13.54 -1.23
C ALA A 110 1.05 -14.69 -1.97
N PRO A 111 0.36 -15.65 -2.63
CA PRO A 111 1.04 -16.75 -3.33
C PRO A 111 1.81 -16.31 -4.59
N MET A 112 1.59 -15.10 -5.09
CA MET A 112 2.33 -14.53 -6.22
C MET A 112 3.66 -13.91 -5.78
N GLN A 113 3.83 -13.67 -4.47
CA GLN A 113 5.04 -13.05 -3.91
C GLN A 113 6.14 -14.09 -3.68
N ALA A 114 7.38 -13.63 -3.74
CA ALA A 114 8.55 -14.36 -3.27
C ALA A 114 9.47 -13.35 -2.57
N LEU A 115 9.44 -13.33 -1.24
CA LEU A 115 10.20 -12.36 -0.44
C LEU A 115 11.42 -13.04 0.21
N ASP A 116 12.52 -12.31 0.32
CA ASP A 116 13.70 -12.73 1.08
C ASP A 116 13.54 -12.47 2.59
N GLU A 117 14.56 -12.81 3.38
CA GLU A 117 14.57 -12.62 4.84
C GLU A 117 14.45 -11.15 5.30
N ARG A 118 14.69 -10.20 4.38
CA ARG A 118 14.58 -8.76 4.63
C ARG A 118 13.22 -8.21 4.19
N GLY A 119 12.34 -9.06 3.67
CA GLY A 119 11.04 -8.65 3.11
C GLY A 119 11.14 -8.06 1.70
N LEU A 120 12.23 -8.28 0.97
CA LEU A 120 12.41 -7.78 -0.39
C LEU A 120 12.05 -8.84 -1.42
N SER A 121 11.45 -8.40 -2.52
CA SER A 121 11.13 -9.29 -3.64
C SER A 121 12.37 -9.94 -4.24
N LEU A 122 12.32 -11.26 -4.36
CA LEU A 122 13.26 -12.09 -5.12
C LEU A 122 13.02 -12.01 -6.62
N TRP A 123 11.77 -11.75 -7.04
CA TRP A 123 11.39 -11.57 -8.44
C TRP A 123 12.09 -10.38 -9.08
N GLY A 124 12.53 -10.58 -10.32
CA GLY A 124 12.91 -9.49 -11.21
C GLY A 124 11.71 -8.63 -11.59
N ALA A 125 11.95 -7.38 -11.95
CA ALA A 125 10.95 -6.53 -12.59
C ALA A 125 10.85 -6.84 -14.10
N LEU A 126 11.97 -7.25 -14.72
CA LEU A 126 12.00 -7.76 -16.08
C LEU A 126 11.81 -9.28 -16.10
N SER A 127 11.54 -9.84 -17.28
CA SER A 127 11.56 -11.29 -17.51
C SER A 127 12.91 -11.91 -17.11
N ASP A 128 12.92 -13.21 -16.82
CA ASP A 128 14.12 -13.93 -16.40
C ASP A 128 15.36 -13.62 -17.26
N GLY A 129 16.43 -13.20 -16.58
CA GLY A 129 17.65 -12.73 -17.22
C GLY A 129 18.74 -12.37 -16.21
N HIS A 130 19.88 -11.91 -16.73
CA HIS A 130 20.98 -11.46 -15.88
C HIS A 130 20.60 -10.16 -15.17
N ARG A 131 20.71 -10.16 -13.84
CA ARG A 131 20.59 -8.96 -13.00
C ARG A 131 21.98 -8.52 -12.56
N VAL A 132 22.22 -7.22 -12.68
CA VAL A 132 23.49 -6.60 -12.33
C VAL A 132 23.70 -6.70 -10.82
N PRO A 133 24.85 -7.23 -10.34
CA PRO A 133 25.14 -7.39 -8.92
C PRO A 133 25.02 -6.09 -8.11
N ALA A 134 24.61 -6.20 -6.85
CA ALA A 134 24.39 -5.05 -5.96
C ALA A 134 25.67 -4.27 -5.60
N ASP A 135 26.84 -4.91 -5.74
CA ASP A 135 28.16 -4.35 -5.49
C ASP A 135 28.82 -3.78 -6.76
N ALA A 136 28.09 -3.74 -7.88
CA ALA A 136 28.59 -3.16 -9.12
C ALA A 136 29.01 -1.69 -8.91
N PRO A 137 30.21 -1.28 -9.37
CA PRO A 137 30.65 0.11 -9.28
C PRO A 137 29.68 1.08 -9.96
N PHE A 138 29.54 2.29 -9.43
CA PHE A 138 28.65 3.30 -10.02
C PHE A 138 29.00 3.61 -11.49
N ALA A 139 30.27 3.48 -11.91
CA ALA A 139 30.66 3.63 -13.31
C ALA A 139 29.97 2.60 -14.23
N THR A 140 29.79 1.36 -13.77
CA THR A 140 29.03 0.32 -14.48
C THR A 140 27.56 0.71 -14.57
N LEU A 141 26.96 1.14 -13.45
CA LEU A 141 25.57 1.59 -13.44
C LEU A 141 25.34 2.80 -14.35
N LYS A 142 26.28 3.75 -14.36
CA LYS A 142 26.27 4.92 -15.24
C LYS A 142 26.23 4.49 -16.72
N ALA A 143 27.11 3.58 -17.12
CA ALA A 143 27.14 3.08 -18.50
C ALA A 143 25.83 2.36 -18.88
N LEU A 144 25.22 1.60 -17.96
CA LEU A 144 23.92 0.99 -18.20
C LEU A 144 22.81 2.03 -18.39
N ILE A 145 22.80 3.07 -17.56
CA ILE A 145 21.83 4.16 -17.68
C ILE A 145 22.03 4.93 -18.98
N GLU A 146 23.25 5.31 -19.34
CA GLU A 146 23.47 6.17 -20.50
C GLU A 146 23.36 5.39 -21.82
N ASP A 147 23.93 4.18 -21.88
CA ASP A 147 24.20 3.50 -23.15
C ASP A 147 23.41 2.21 -23.35
N ALA A 148 22.96 1.52 -22.30
CA ALA A 148 22.26 0.25 -22.46
C ALA A 148 20.81 0.41 -22.93
N ARG A 149 20.24 -0.69 -23.43
CA ARG A 149 18.80 -0.85 -23.61
C ARG A 149 18.19 -1.27 -22.26
N ASP A 150 17.54 -2.42 -22.22
CA ASP A 150 16.95 -2.96 -21.00
C ASP A 150 18.03 -3.57 -20.10
N PHE A 151 17.92 -3.29 -18.82
CA PHE A 151 18.76 -3.88 -17.78
C PHE A 151 18.01 -3.82 -16.44
N GLU A 152 18.44 -4.63 -15.48
CA GLU A 152 17.93 -4.60 -14.11
C GLU A 152 19.08 -4.84 -13.12
N THR A 153 19.06 -4.15 -11.99
CA THR A 153 19.97 -4.39 -10.86
C THR A 153 19.33 -5.27 -9.79
N HIS A 154 20.15 -6.00 -9.04
CA HIS A 154 19.77 -6.47 -7.72
C HIS A 154 19.53 -5.30 -6.75
N TRP A 155 18.97 -5.60 -5.57
CA TRP A 155 18.78 -4.63 -4.49
C TRP A 155 20.12 -4.11 -3.96
N MET A 156 20.33 -2.80 -4.04
CA MET A 156 21.49 -2.07 -3.56
C MET A 156 21.14 -1.36 -2.24
N PRO A 157 22.03 -1.38 -1.24
CA PRO A 157 21.81 -0.68 0.03
C PRO A 157 21.87 0.85 -0.16
N GLY A 158 20.95 1.54 0.48
CA GLY A 158 20.87 3.00 0.55
C GLY A 158 21.04 3.54 1.97
N ARG A 159 20.84 4.85 2.14
CA ARG A 159 20.90 5.51 3.46
C ARG A 159 19.63 5.19 4.27
N GLY A 160 19.76 5.13 5.59
CA GLY A 160 18.59 5.07 6.49
C GLY A 160 17.80 3.76 6.38
N GLY A 161 18.51 2.64 6.12
CA GLY A 161 17.90 1.31 5.99
C GLY A 161 17.08 1.10 4.72
N ALA A 162 16.99 2.11 3.84
CA ALA A 162 16.35 1.95 2.55
C ALA A 162 17.22 1.10 1.62
N LEU A 163 16.57 0.34 0.75
CA LEU A 163 17.18 -0.40 -0.34
C LEU A 163 16.62 0.13 -1.66
N SER A 164 17.41 0.05 -2.72
CA SER A 164 16.98 0.52 -4.03
C SER A 164 17.37 -0.45 -5.13
N ARG A 165 16.59 -0.48 -6.20
CA ARG A 165 16.98 -1.13 -7.45
C ARG A 165 16.50 -0.29 -8.62
N VAL A 166 17.10 -0.52 -9.77
CA VAL A 166 16.81 0.24 -10.98
C VAL A 166 16.75 -0.69 -12.17
N TRP A 167 15.78 -0.43 -13.04
CA TRP A 167 15.64 -1.17 -14.29
C TRP A 167 15.15 -0.27 -15.41
N ARG A 168 15.47 -0.66 -16.64
CA ARG A 168 14.89 -0.06 -17.86
C ARG A 168 14.09 -1.10 -18.61
N SER A 169 12.92 -0.69 -19.09
CA SER A 169 12.16 -1.42 -20.10
C SER A 169 11.70 -0.44 -21.18
N GLY A 170 12.21 -0.63 -22.40
CA GLY A 170 12.01 0.32 -23.49
C GLY A 170 12.64 1.67 -23.17
N GLU A 171 11.84 2.73 -23.19
CA GLU A 171 12.30 4.10 -22.92
C GLU A 171 12.14 4.54 -21.46
N HIS A 172 11.56 3.69 -20.60
CA HIS A 172 11.27 4.04 -19.21
C HIS A 172 12.35 3.48 -18.28
N LEU A 173 13.10 4.37 -17.63
CA LEU A 173 13.97 4.02 -16.51
C LEU A 173 13.16 4.13 -15.22
N ARG A 174 13.14 3.06 -14.42
CA ARG A 174 12.41 3.00 -13.15
C ARG A 174 13.37 2.83 -12.00
N VAL A 175 13.19 3.64 -10.96
CA VAL A 175 13.99 3.60 -9.73
C VAL A 175 13.04 3.28 -8.59
N GLU A 176 13.20 2.10 -8.02
CA GLU A 176 12.45 1.67 -6.84
C GLU A 176 13.29 1.89 -5.60
N VAL A 177 12.69 2.53 -4.60
CA VAL A 177 13.22 2.62 -3.24
C VAL A 177 12.25 1.90 -2.33
N SER A 178 12.76 1.01 -1.49
CA SER A 178 11.98 0.21 -0.55
C SER A 178 12.58 0.29 0.84
N ARG A 179 11.69 0.36 1.83
CA ARG A 179 12.00 0.11 3.24
C ARG A 179 10.89 -0.83 3.70
N PRO A 180 11.12 -2.16 3.63
CA PRO A 180 10.13 -3.16 3.98
C PRO A 180 9.54 -2.90 5.36
N ALA A 181 8.22 -2.97 5.45
CA ALA A 181 7.45 -2.76 6.67
C ALA A 181 6.17 -3.57 6.57
N SER A 182 5.96 -4.49 7.49
CA SER A 182 4.69 -5.22 7.55
C SER A 182 3.55 -4.30 8.00
N PRO A 183 2.30 -4.55 7.57
CA PRO A 183 1.13 -3.82 8.09
C PRO A 183 1.04 -3.86 9.62
N GLN A 184 1.44 -4.98 10.23
CA GLN A 184 1.46 -5.16 11.68
C GLN A 184 2.49 -4.26 12.36
N GLU A 185 3.68 -4.11 11.79
CA GLU A 185 4.69 -3.16 12.28
C GLU A 185 4.17 -1.72 12.16
N ALA A 186 3.60 -1.34 11.01
CA ALA A 186 3.03 0.00 10.81
C ALA A 186 1.91 0.33 11.82
N LEU A 187 1.04 -0.65 12.12
CA LEU A 187 0.00 -0.51 13.15
C LEU A 187 0.59 -0.43 14.57
N SER A 188 1.68 -1.16 14.84
CA SER A 188 2.39 -1.11 16.12
C SER A 188 3.05 0.26 16.34
N ASP A 189 3.69 0.82 15.32
CA ASP A 189 4.29 2.17 15.35
C ASP A 189 3.21 3.24 15.58
N ALA A 190 2.07 3.12 14.88
CA ALA A 190 0.94 4.02 15.11
C ALA A 190 0.36 3.88 16.53
N ALA A 191 0.29 2.66 17.07
CA ALA A 191 -0.16 2.43 18.44
C ALA A 191 0.80 3.04 19.47
N TRP A 192 2.11 2.98 19.22
CA TRP A 192 3.12 3.66 20.03
C TRP A 192 2.89 5.17 20.09
N ASP A 193 2.67 5.82 18.93
CA ASP A 193 2.39 7.26 18.86
C ASP A 193 1.12 7.64 19.63
N VAL A 194 0.08 6.80 19.57
CA VAL A 194 -1.14 7.01 20.34
C VAL A 194 -0.86 6.91 21.84
N ILE A 195 -0.19 5.87 22.31
CA ILE A 195 0.08 5.64 23.74
C ILE A 195 1.01 6.72 24.30
N THR A 196 2.06 7.09 23.57
CA THR A 196 3.01 8.13 23.99
C THR A 196 2.38 9.52 24.02
N GLY A 197 1.38 9.78 23.16
CA GLY A 197 0.59 11.01 23.13
C GLY A 197 -0.49 11.17 24.22
N ILE A 198 -0.73 10.16 25.07
CA ILE A 198 -1.71 10.22 26.15
C ILE A 198 -1.25 11.19 27.25
N LYS A 199 -2.10 12.16 27.60
CA LYS A 199 -1.82 13.15 28.66
C LYS A 199 -1.88 12.56 30.07
N ASP A 200 -2.77 11.58 30.30
CA ASP A 200 -2.87 10.88 31.58
C ASP A 200 -1.70 9.90 31.77
N ARG A 201 -0.77 10.24 32.65
CA ARG A 201 0.44 9.44 32.93
C ARG A 201 0.13 8.10 33.60
N THR A 202 -0.96 7.99 34.35
CA THR A 202 -1.34 6.73 35.00
C THR A 202 -1.84 5.76 33.95
N PHE A 203 -2.79 6.22 33.12
CA PHE A 203 -3.33 5.41 32.04
C PHE A 203 -2.27 5.03 31.01
N GLN A 204 -1.36 5.96 30.68
CA GLN A 204 -0.22 5.68 29.81
C GLN A 204 0.68 4.57 30.35
N ARG A 205 1.06 4.62 31.64
CA ARG A 205 1.90 3.60 32.27
C ARG A 205 1.21 2.24 32.33
N GLU A 206 -0.09 2.23 32.58
CA GLU A 206 -0.89 1.00 32.57
C GLU A 206 -0.88 0.34 31.18
N LEU A 207 -1.09 1.12 30.11
CA LEU A 207 -1.02 0.61 28.74
C LEU A 207 0.36 0.09 28.37
N MET A 208 1.43 0.81 28.77
CA MET A 208 2.80 0.35 28.54
C MET A 208 3.07 -0.97 29.28
N SER A 209 2.64 -1.10 30.52
CA SER A 209 2.79 -2.35 31.27
C SER A 209 2.03 -3.51 30.62
N ARG A 210 0.78 -3.30 30.16
CA ARG A 210 0.02 -4.33 29.43
C ARG A 210 0.63 -4.69 28.08
N SER A 211 1.35 -3.75 27.45
CA SER A 211 1.99 -4.00 26.16
C SER A 211 3.13 -5.04 26.23
N GLU A 212 3.70 -5.28 27.42
CA GLU A 212 4.70 -6.33 27.62
C GLU A 212 4.11 -7.74 27.44
N GLU A 213 2.82 -7.93 27.72
CA GLU A 213 2.15 -9.23 27.62
C GLU A 213 1.49 -9.48 26.27
N MET A 214 0.91 -8.44 25.65
CA MET A 214 0.08 -8.58 24.44
C MET A 214 0.48 -7.68 23.26
N GLY A 215 1.63 -7.00 23.38
CA GLY A 215 2.08 -6.01 22.41
C GLY A 215 1.33 -4.68 22.49
N LEU A 216 1.91 -3.63 21.87
CA LEU A 216 1.38 -2.26 21.90
C LEU A 216 -0.03 -2.16 21.32
N LEU A 217 -0.24 -2.75 20.15
CA LEU A 217 -1.53 -2.77 19.48
C LEU A 217 -2.57 -3.54 20.31
N GLY A 218 -2.21 -4.69 20.86
CA GLY A 218 -3.09 -5.49 21.72
C GLY A 218 -3.54 -4.72 22.96
N ALA A 219 -2.60 -4.07 23.66
CA ALA A 219 -2.88 -3.26 24.84
C ALA A 219 -3.82 -2.09 24.53
N LEU A 220 -3.56 -1.39 23.40
CA LEU A 220 -4.40 -0.29 22.96
C LEU A 220 -5.82 -0.74 22.61
N LEU A 221 -5.97 -1.86 21.87
CA LEU A 221 -7.26 -2.40 21.48
C LEU A 221 -8.05 -2.97 22.68
N ALA A 222 -7.37 -3.61 23.64
CA ALA A 222 -8.00 -4.14 24.85
C ALA A 222 -8.56 -3.04 25.75
N ALA A 223 -7.98 -1.83 25.70
CA ALA A 223 -8.51 -0.65 26.39
C ALA A 223 -9.70 0.00 25.65
N ARG A 224 -10.13 -0.54 24.52
CA ARG A 224 -11.35 -0.14 23.79
C ARG A 224 -12.51 -1.09 24.07
N HIS A 225 -13.58 -1.00 23.28
CA HIS A 225 -14.73 -1.88 23.41
C HIS A 225 -14.42 -3.29 22.89
N ALA A 226 -15.16 -4.28 23.42
CA ALA A 226 -15.15 -5.64 22.88
C ALA A 226 -15.43 -5.60 21.36
N GLY A 227 -14.59 -6.26 20.56
CA GLY A 227 -14.71 -6.29 19.09
C GLY A 227 -13.78 -5.34 18.33
N ALA A 228 -13.01 -4.47 19.00
CA ALA A 228 -12.06 -3.56 18.33
C ALA A 228 -11.07 -4.28 17.42
N GLY A 229 -10.53 -5.43 17.83
CA GLY A 229 -9.64 -6.24 16.99
C GLY A 229 -10.32 -6.80 15.73
N ALA A 230 -11.59 -7.21 15.83
CA ALA A 230 -12.35 -7.69 14.68
C ALA A 230 -12.62 -6.56 13.68
N ASN A 231 -12.92 -5.35 14.18
CA ASN A 231 -13.09 -4.16 13.35
C ASN A 231 -11.78 -3.73 12.69
N LEU A 232 -10.65 -3.79 13.41
CA LEU A 232 -9.33 -3.51 12.84
C LEU A 232 -9.03 -4.46 11.67
N ASN A 233 -9.33 -5.74 11.81
CA ASN A 233 -9.06 -6.72 10.76
C ASN A 233 -9.90 -6.50 9.49
N ARG A 234 -10.98 -5.73 9.56
CA ARG A 234 -11.76 -5.32 8.38
C ARG A 234 -11.16 -4.11 7.67
N LEU A 235 -10.28 -3.35 8.34
CA LEU A 235 -9.66 -2.18 7.74
C LEU A 235 -8.62 -2.61 6.68
N PRO A 236 -8.55 -1.91 5.54
CA PRO A 236 -7.50 -2.13 4.55
C PRO A 236 -6.08 -2.04 5.12
N GLU A 237 -5.84 -1.14 6.07
CA GLU A 237 -4.53 -0.91 6.66
C GLU A 237 -4.03 -2.05 7.56
N ALA A 238 -4.88 -3.02 7.90
CA ALA A 238 -4.44 -4.25 8.56
C ALA A 238 -3.72 -5.23 7.62
N HIS A 239 -3.85 -5.02 6.30
CA HIS A 239 -3.37 -5.94 5.26
C HIS A 239 -2.42 -5.29 4.26
N PHE A 240 -2.47 -3.96 4.14
CA PHE A 240 -1.66 -3.19 3.21
C PHE A 240 -1.03 -1.97 3.88
N THR A 241 0.21 -1.67 3.52
CA THR A 241 0.92 -0.45 3.94
C THR A 241 1.91 -0.03 2.85
N VAL A 242 2.42 1.20 2.94
CA VAL A 242 3.45 1.70 2.02
C VAL A 242 4.81 1.14 2.42
N GLN A 243 5.44 0.41 1.51
CA GLN A 243 6.76 -0.20 1.68
C GLN A 243 7.76 0.31 0.64
N ALA A 244 7.29 0.79 -0.50
CA ALA A 244 8.13 1.22 -1.60
C ALA A 244 7.60 2.49 -2.29
N VAL A 245 8.44 3.07 -3.15
CA VAL A 245 8.08 4.08 -4.14
C VAL A 245 8.85 3.77 -5.41
N VAL A 246 8.20 3.91 -6.57
CA VAL A 246 8.82 3.74 -7.89
C VAL A 246 8.75 5.06 -8.66
N ALA A 247 9.88 5.72 -8.84
CA ALA A 247 10.01 6.85 -9.75
C ALA A 247 10.18 6.33 -11.19
N THR A 248 9.53 6.98 -12.16
CA THR A 248 9.66 6.67 -13.58
C THR A 248 10.24 7.88 -14.30
N LEU A 249 11.30 7.65 -15.08
CA LEU A 249 11.99 8.65 -15.90
C LEU A 249 11.89 8.23 -17.37
N GLU A 250 11.75 9.22 -18.25
CA GLU A 250 11.58 9.02 -19.70
C GLU A 250 12.49 9.96 -20.48
N GLY A 251 12.66 9.68 -21.78
CA GLY A 251 13.45 10.52 -22.68
C GLY A 251 14.90 10.70 -22.23
N SER A 252 15.43 11.93 -22.36
CA SER A 252 16.82 12.24 -22.01
C SER A 252 17.11 12.08 -20.52
N GLU A 253 16.14 12.38 -19.65
CA GLU A 253 16.29 12.19 -18.20
C GLU A 253 16.39 10.70 -17.84
N GLY A 254 15.62 9.86 -18.52
CA GLY A 254 15.70 8.40 -18.41
C GLY A 254 17.05 7.81 -18.83
N ARG A 255 17.87 8.56 -19.58
CA ARG A 255 19.24 8.19 -19.99
C ARG A 255 20.32 9.04 -19.34
N SER A 256 19.99 9.79 -18.28
CA SER A 256 20.91 10.66 -17.56
C SER A 256 21.27 10.06 -16.20
N ALA A 257 22.56 9.90 -15.91
CA ALA A 257 23.01 9.47 -14.59
C ALA A 257 22.65 10.49 -13.49
N GLU A 258 22.55 11.79 -13.83
CA GLU A 258 22.08 12.80 -12.89
C GLU A 258 20.56 12.78 -12.71
N GLY A 259 19.81 12.47 -13.77
CA GLY A 259 18.37 12.19 -13.71
C GLY A 259 18.08 11.03 -12.75
N TYR A 260 18.83 9.92 -12.89
CA TYR A 260 18.78 8.79 -11.95
C TYR A 260 19.02 9.20 -10.49
N ARG A 261 20.11 9.93 -10.21
CA ARG A 261 20.42 10.35 -8.83
C ARG A 261 19.35 11.27 -8.25
N THR A 262 18.78 12.14 -9.07
CA THR A 262 17.69 13.03 -8.67
C THR A 262 16.43 12.24 -8.36
N ALA A 263 16.04 11.30 -9.22
CA ALA A 263 14.91 10.40 -8.98
C ALA A 263 15.11 9.54 -7.73
N LEU A 264 16.30 9.00 -7.51
CA LEU A 264 16.62 8.20 -6.31
C LEU A 264 16.45 9.02 -5.02
N ARG A 265 16.94 10.26 -5.01
CA ARG A 265 16.77 11.18 -3.87
C ARG A 265 15.30 11.52 -3.64
N ALA A 266 14.57 11.84 -4.71
CA ALA A 266 13.16 12.17 -4.66
C ALA A 266 12.31 10.98 -4.16
N ALA A 267 12.51 9.79 -4.71
CA ALA A 267 11.80 8.58 -4.32
C ALA A 267 12.09 8.19 -2.85
N THR A 268 13.32 8.41 -2.38
CA THR A 268 13.68 8.20 -0.97
C THR A 268 12.91 9.16 -0.06
N ALA A 269 12.88 10.46 -0.40
CA ALA A 269 12.14 11.45 0.38
C ALA A 269 10.62 11.19 0.35
N GLU A 270 10.08 10.83 -0.82
CA GLU A 270 8.66 10.49 -0.99
C GLU A 270 8.28 9.25 -0.15
N LEU A 271 9.12 8.21 -0.12
CA LEU A 271 8.89 7.03 0.71
C LEU A 271 8.81 7.40 2.20
N GLU A 272 9.72 8.24 2.68
CA GLU A 272 9.73 8.70 4.07
C GLU A 272 8.48 9.53 4.41
N GLU A 273 8.06 10.41 3.49
CA GLU A 273 6.85 11.20 3.65
C GLU A 273 5.59 10.32 3.71
N HIS A 274 5.45 9.37 2.78
CA HIS A 274 4.31 8.47 2.75
C HIS A 274 4.23 7.60 4.00
N GLN A 275 5.35 6.98 4.42
CA GLN A 275 5.39 6.16 5.64
C GLN A 275 5.02 6.99 6.87
N ALA A 276 5.63 8.18 7.05
CA ALA A 276 5.31 9.04 8.18
C ALA A 276 3.86 9.56 8.13
N GLY A 277 3.34 9.87 6.95
CA GLY A 277 1.95 10.25 6.73
C GLY A 277 0.98 9.14 7.12
N LYS A 278 1.28 7.89 6.74
CA LYS A 278 0.48 6.71 7.06
C LYS A 278 0.46 6.42 8.55
N THR A 279 1.61 6.45 9.22
CA THR A 279 1.67 6.27 10.69
C THR A 279 0.80 7.30 11.41
N ARG A 280 0.85 8.57 11.00
CA ARG A 280 0.00 9.63 11.57
C ARG A 280 -1.50 9.38 11.32
N GLN A 281 -1.88 8.99 10.10
CA GLN A 281 -3.27 8.68 9.76
C GLN A 281 -3.80 7.50 10.58
N LEU A 282 -3.02 6.41 10.65
CA LEU A 282 -3.32 5.24 11.47
C LEU A 282 -3.48 5.58 12.95
N ALA A 283 -2.58 6.42 13.49
CA ALA A 283 -2.68 6.87 14.87
C ALA A 283 -4.00 7.63 15.14
N GLN A 284 -4.47 8.45 14.19
CA GLN A 284 -5.79 9.10 14.31
C GLN A 284 -6.94 8.09 14.29
N VAL A 285 -6.91 7.09 13.40
CA VAL A 285 -7.93 6.02 13.36
C VAL A 285 -7.99 5.27 14.69
N LEU A 286 -6.83 4.86 15.22
CA LEU A 286 -6.71 4.17 16.51
C LEU A 286 -7.13 5.04 17.70
N LYS A 287 -6.99 6.37 17.60
CA LYS A 287 -7.38 7.34 18.63
C LYS A 287 -8.89 7.60 18.65
N HIS A 288 -9.50 7.82 17.48
CA HIS A 288 -10.92 8.17 17.35
C HIS A 288 -11.86 6.96 17.47
N GLY A 289 -11.30 5.76 17.37
CA GLY A 289 -11.98 4.50 17.66
C GLY A 289 -12.41 3.77 16.39
N LEU A 290 -12.31 2.44 16.44
CA LEU A 290 -12.74 1.52 15.41
C LEU A 290 -14.25 1.29 15.55
N GLN A 291 -15.05 2.33 15.27
CA GLN A 291 -16.50 2.21 15.30
C GLN A 291 -16.91 1.13 14.30
N GLY A 292 -17.69 0.15 14.74
CA GLY A 292 -18.21 -0.89 13.86
C GLY A 292 -19.09 -0.25 12.81
N SER A 293 -18.72 -0.41 11.55
CA SER A 293 -19.64 -0.27 10.42
C SER A 293 -20.74 -1.31 10.52
#